data_AF-A0A939UI51-F1
#
_entry.id   AF-A0A939UI51-F1
#
_cell.length_a   1.000
_cell.length_b   1.000
_cell.length_c   1.000
_cell.angle_alpha   90.00
_cell.angle_beta   90.00
_cell.angle_gamma   90.00
#
_symmetry.space_group_name_H-M   'P 1'
#
loop_
_entity.id
_entity.type
_entity.pdbx_description
1 polymer ?
#
loop_
_entity_poly.entity_id
_entity_poly.type
_entity_poly.pdbx_seq_one_letter_code
_entity_poly.pdbx_strand_id
1 'polypeptide(L)'
;MNNDEIRVMNTSDEPAAPLHESDSSDFDSGFDENKTIVREVIRETPVKIDEQQVDDGFSVVFKEPKRLALFILSIVIALALIIAGGVLIGTKSDEQTGADYGAGSSYKTITTDASETVYVNNVYQYFKFVPQTSGTYSFYTVSGGDTCGQLYDSSFVVLTSDDDSGNGNNFKISRYLTSGVTYYIGVRSYGSSFSCTLYVIKV
;
A
#
# COMPACT_ATOMS: atom_id res chain seq x y z
N MET A 1 37.46 -15.68 57.56
CA MET A 1 38.85 -15.23 57.79
C MET A 1 39.41 -14.93 56.40
N ASN A 2 39.65 -13.70 55.93
CA ASN A 2 39.75 -12.40 56.57
C ASN A 2 39.22 -11.30 55.62
N ASN A 3 38.81 -10.20 56.25
CA ASN A 3 38.42 -8.91 55.67
C ASN A 3 39.66 -8.11 55.22
N ASP A 4 39.45 -7.13 54.32
CA ASP A 4 40.07 -5.78 54.29
C ASP A 4 39.38 -4.99 53.14
N GLU A 5 38.35 -4.19 53.44
CA GLU A 5 38.36 -2.72 53.66
C GLU A 5 38.63 -1.82 52.43
N ILE A 6 37.52 -1.26 51.92
CA ILE A 6 37.25 0.16 51.59
C ILE A 6 38.33 0.99 50.86
N ARG A 7 37.95 1.53 49.69
CA ARG A 7 38.20 2.94 49.36
C ARG A 7 37.03 3.54 48.58
N VAL A 8 36.16 4.24 49.30
CA VAL A 8 35.22 5.21 48.74
C VAL A 8 36.03 6.43 48.29
N MET A 9 36.00 6.76 47.01
CA MET A 9 36.33 8.10 46.54
C MET A 9 35.05 8.76 46.06
N ASN A 10 34.54 9.65 46.91
CA ASN A 10 33.55 10.65 46.59
C ASN A 10 34.27 11.79 45.85
N THR A 11 33.89 12.07 44.61
CA THR A 11 34.28 13.29 43.90
C THR A 11 33.02 14.12 43.63
N SER A 12 32.39 14.57 44.72
CA SER A 12 31.60 15.79 44.69
C SER A 12 32.57 16.95 44.50
N ASP A 13 32.66 17.47 43.28
CA ASP A 13 32.98 18.87 42.96
C ASP A 13 33.14 19.03 41.44
N GLU A 14 32.03 19.25 40.73
CA GLU A 14 32.07 20.06 39.51
C GLU A 14 30.87 21.03 39.48
N PRO A 15 31.10 22.35 39.35
CA PRO A 15 30.06 23.37 39.44
C PRO A 15 29.19 23.45 38.17
N ALA A 16 27.91 23.71 38.39
CA ALA A 16 26.90 23.94 37.36
C ALA A 16 27.28 25.09 36.41
N ALA A 17 27.22 24.82 35.10
CA ALA A 17 27.36 25.85 34.07
C ALA A 17 26.10 26.75 33.98
N PRO A 18 26.23 28.04 33.64
CA PRO A 18 25.13 29.01 33.72
C PRO A 18 24.15 28.89 32.55
N LEU A 19 22.86 29.09 32.85
CA LEU A 19 21.79 29.27 31.87
C LEU A 19 22.01 30.56 31.07
N HIS A 20 21.97 30.46 29.74
CA HIS A 20 22.02 31.61 28.83
C HIS A 20 20.59 31.93 28.35
N GLU A 21 19.92 32.85 29.04
CA GLU A 21 18.73 33.52 28.53
C GLU A 21 19.16 34.64 27.55
N SER A 22 18.62 34.62 26.34
CA SER A 22 18.64 35.77 25.45
C SER A 22 17.20 36.09 25.03
N ASP A 23 16.63 37.03 25.77
CA ASP A 23 15.50 37.87 25.43
C ASP A 23 15.97 38.96 24.45
N SER A 24 15.22 39.21 23.36
CA SER A 24 14.94 40.57 22.89
C SER A 24 14.12 40.64 21.59
N SER A 25 13.09 41.48 21.69
CA SER A 25 12.55 42.44 20.72
C SER A 25 11.49 42.00 19.71
N ASP A 26 10.25 42.25 20.12
CA ASP A 26 9.12 42.73 19.33
C ASP A 26 9.52 43.80 18.30
N PHE A 27 8.99 43.69 17.08
CA PHE A 27 8.96 44.80 16.12
C PHE A 27 7.51 45.10 15.71
N ASP A 28 7.19 46.39 15.89
CA ASP A 28 5.88 47.03 15.87
C ASP A 28 5.38 47.37 14.44
N SER A 29 4.07 47.57 14.41
CA SER A 29 3.08 47.94 13.41
C SER A 29 3.41 48.97 12.32
N GLY A 30 2.62 48.94 11.24
CA GLY A 30 2.56 50.05 10.28
C GLY A 30 1.70 49.77 9.05
N PHE A 31 0.38 49.85 9.22
CA PHE A 31 -0.63 49.87 8.18
C PHE A 31 -0.73 51.29 7.58
N ASP A 32 -0.83 51.47 6.27
CA ASP A 32 -1.34 52.73 5.72
C ASP A 32 -2.10 52.49 4.40
N GLU A 33 -3.42 52.66 4.47
CA GLU A 33 -4.36 52.62 3.36
C GLU A 33 -4.50 54.02 2.77
N ASN A 34 -4.91 54.06 1.48
CA ASN A 34 -5.64 55.17 0.86
C ASN A 34 -4.80 56.27 0.18
N LYS A 35 -4.55 56.10 -1.13
CA LYS A 35 -4.42 57.24 -2.06
C LYS A 35 -5.42 57.13 -3.22
N THR A 36 -6.32 58.09 -3.18
CA THR A 36 -7.51 58.38 -3.99
C THR A 36 -7.25 58.66 -5.49
N ILE A 37 -8.00 57.93 -6.35
CA ILE A 37 -8.79 58.27 -7.56
C ILE A 37 -8.23 59.23 -8.63
N VAL A 38 -8.20 58.76 -9.89
CA VAL A 38 -8.60 59.59 -11.06
C VAL A 38 -9.40 58.76 -12.06
N ARG A 39 -10.54 59.31 -12.50
CA ARG A 39 -11.44 58.77 -13.52
C ARG A 39 -10.92 59.14 -14.91
N GLU A 40 -10.84 58.19 -15.83
CA GLU A 40 -10.76 58.48 -17.26
C GLU A 40 -11.77 57.62 -18.03
N VAL A 41 -12.71 58.30 -18.68
CA VAL A 41 -13.72 57.70 -19.56
C VAL A 41 -13.06 57.55 -20.93
N ILE A 42 -12.65 56.33 -21.28
CA ILE A 42 -12.23 56.00 -22.64
C ILE A 42 -13.23 55.01 -23.24
N ARG A 43 -13.70 55.38 -24.43
CA ARG A 43 -14.81 54.80 -25.18
C ARG A 43 -14.45 53.40 -25.67
N GLU A 44 -15.44 52.52 -25.59
CA GLU A 44 -15.42 51.13 -26.04
C GLU A 44 -15.01 51.00 -27.51
N THR A 45 -13.91 50.30 -27.75
CA THR A 45 -13.85 49.34 -28.86
C THR A 45 -13.65 47.96 -28.23
N PRO A 46 -14.54 46.98 -28.45
CA PRO A 46 -14.26 45.62 -28.00
C PRO A 46 -13.14 45.07 -28.88
N VAL A 47 -11.89 45.17 -28.42
CA VAL A 47 -10.79 44.37 -28.95
C VAL A 47 -11.08 42.93 -28.55
N LYS A 48 -11.37 42.08 -29.54
CA LYS A 48 -11.43 40.64 -29.34
C LYS A 48 -10.02 40.14 -29.01
N ILE A 49 -9.76 39.88 -27.73
CA ILE A 49 -8.62 39.06 -27.34
C ILE A 49 -9.10 37.62 -27.44
N ASP A 50 -8.54 36.89 -28.40
CA ASP A 50 -8.70 35.45 -28.49
C ASP A 50 -7.89 34.86 -27.34
N GLU A 51 -8.58 34.52 -26.24
CA GLU A 51 -7.96 33.93 -25.07
C GLU A 51 -7.64 32.47 -25.39
N GLN A 52 -6.39 32.25 -25.82
CA GLN A 52 -5.80 30.92 -25.90
C GLN A 52 -5.81 30.28 -24.50
N GLN A 53 -6.81 29.42 -24.29
CA GLN A 53 -6.79 28.15 -23.57
C GLN A 53 -5.65 27.97 -22.56
N VAL A 54 -5.96 28.24 -21.29
CA VAL A 54 -5.31 27.58 -20.15
C VAL A 54 -6.45 26.97 -19.31
N ASP A 55 -6.97 25.85 -19.81
CA ASP A 55 -8.01 25.07 -19.12
C ASP A 55 -7.33 24.14 -18.11
N ASP A 56 -7.06 24.68 -16.93
CA ASP A 56 -6.75 23.92 -15.74
C ASP A 56 -8.06 23.33 -15.20
N GLY A 57 -8.37 22.10 -15.60
CA GLY A 57 -9.39 21.30 -14.94
C GLY A 57 -10.65 21.06 -15.76
N PHE A 58 -10.90 19.77 -15.97
CA PHE A 58 -12.10 19.22 -16.58
C PHE A 58 -13.38 19.76 -15.91
N SER A 59 -14.01 20.72 -16.56
CA SER A 59 -15.32 21.25 -16.15
C SER A 59 -16.42 20.58 -16.95
N VAL A 60 -17.07 19.56 -16.37
CA VAL A 60 -18.30 18.97 -16.97
C VAL A 60 -19.47 19.91 -16.70
N VAL A 61 -19.76 20.78 -17.67
CA VAL A 61 -20.94 21.65 -17.62
C VAL A 61 -22.17 20.83 -18.01
N PHE A 62 -22.96 20.40 -17.01
CA PHE A 62 -24.23 19.72 -17.24
C PHE A 62 -25.31 20.71 -17.68
N LYS A 63 -25.46 20.87 -18.99
CA LYS A 63 -26.54 21.64 -19.59
C LYS A 63 -27.84 20.82 -19.48
N GLU A 64 -28.72 21.28 -18.59
CA GLU A 64 -30.09 20.83 -18.30
C GLU A 64 -30.26 19.62 -17.34
N PRO A 65 -31.10 19.75 -16.27
CA PRO A 65 -31.27 18.73 -15.23
C PRO A 65 -31.89 17.42 -15.75
N LYS A 66 -32.55 17.46 -16.91
CA LYS A 66 -33.16 16.29 -17.54
C LYS A 66 -32.14 15.34 -18.17
N ARG A 67 -30.95 15.84 -18.52
CA ARG A 67 -29.85 15.03 -19.08
C ARG A 67 -28.99 14.37 -17.99
N LEU A 68 -28.99 14.93 -16.78
CA LEU A 68 -28.24 14.41 -15.65
C LEU A 68 -28.79 13.06 -15.17
N ALA A 69 -30.12 12.90 -15.11
CA ALA A 69 -30.73 11.64 -14.69
C ALA A 69 -30.41 10.49 -15.67
N LEU A 70 -30.42 10.73 -16.98
CA LEU A 70 -30.03 9.72 -17.97
C LEU A 70 -28.53 9.42 -17.95
N PHE A 71 -27.68 10.42 -17.75
CA PHE A 71 -26.22 10.23 -17.66
C PHE A 71 -25.80 9.49 -16.39
N ILE A 72 -26.40 9.81 -15.24
CA ILE A 72 -26.20 9.07 -14.00
C ILE A 72 -26.75 7.65 -14.14
N LEU A 73 -27.92 7.46 -14.77
CA LEU A 73 -28.47 6.13 -15.01
C LEU A 73 -27.57 5.30 -15.93
N SER A 74 -26.99 5.89 -16.98
CA SER A 74 -26.05 5.17 -17.86
C SER A 74 -24.76 4.79 -17.15
N ILE A 75 -24.24 5.65 -16.27
CA ILE A 75 -23.07 5.33 -15.44
C ILE A 75 -23.40 4.23 -14.42
N VAL A 76 -24.56 4.28 -13.78
CA VAL A 76 -25.00 3.27 -12.80
C VAL A 76 -25.25 1.92 -13.46
N ILE A 77 -25.84 1.87 -14.65
CA ILE A 77 -26.03 0.63 -15.42
C ILE A 77 -24.68 0.06 -15.89
N ALA A 78 -23.75 0.91 -16.35
CA ALA A 78 -22.41 0.47 -16.74
C ALA A 78 -21.60 -0.09 -15.55
N LEU A 79 -21.79 0.45 -14.34
CA LEU A 79 -21.16 -0.05 -13.12
C LEU A 79 -21.81 -1.34 -12.60
N ALA A 80 -23.12 -1.52 -12.77
CA ALA A 80 -23.83 -2.73 -12.33
C ALA A 80 -23.51 -3.98 -13.16
N LEU A 81 -23.06 -3.83 -14.41
CA LEU A 81 -22.73 -4.95 -15.30
C LEU A 81 -21.33 -5.57 -15.02
N ILE A 82 -20.53 -4.99 -14.13
CA ILE A 82 -19.17 -5.47 -13.84
C ILE A 82 -19.16 -6.66 -12.85
N ILE A 83 -20.30 -7.03 -12.24
CA ILE A 83 -20.33 -8.02 -11.15
C ILE A 83 -20.61 -9.47 -11.63
N ALA A 84 -20.85 -9.73 -12.93
CA ALA A 84 -21.21 -11.07 -13.41
C ALA A 84 -20.22 -11.72 -14.41
N GLY A 85 -19.08 -11.09 -14.71
CA GLY A 85 -18.11 -11.67 -15.63
C GLY A 85 -16.73 -11.08 -15.39
N GLY A 86 -15.83 -11.90 -14.84
CA GLY A 86 -14.45 -11.53 -14.60
C GLY A 86 -13.83 -10.83 -15.81
N VAL A 87 -13.41 -9.59 -15.61
CA VAL A 87 -12.50 -8.90 -16.52
C VAL A 87 -11.17 -9.65 -16.44
N LEU A 88 -10.97 -10.58 -17.37
CA LEU A 88 -9.69 -11.25 -17.57
C LEU A 88 -8.75 -10.29 -18.30
N ILE A 89 -8.23 -9.26 -17.61
CA ILE A 89 -7.02 -8.59 -18.07
C ILE A 89 -5.90 -9.58 -17.81
N GLY A 90 -5.61 -10.41 -18.81
CA GLY A 90 -4.36 -11.14 -18.90
C GLY A 90 -3.23 -10.12 -19.09
N THR A 91 -2.77 -9.49 -18.01
CA THR A 91 -1.38 -9.02 -17.97
C THR A 91 -0.56 -10.28 -18.21
N LYS A 92 0.24 -10.33 -19.28
CA LYS A 92 1.26 -11.37 -19.42
C LYS A 92 2.02 -11.34 -18.09
N SER A 93 1.85 -12.38 -17.27
CA SER A 93 2.65 -12.53 -16.07
C SER A 93 4.08 -12.57 -16.57
N ASP A 94 4.90 -11.61 -16.15
CA ASP A 94 6.33 -11.74 -16.28
C ASP A 94 6.67 -13.14 -15.79
N GLU A 95 7.27 -13.92 -16.68
CA GLU A 95 7.71 -15.27 -16.38
C GLU A 95 8.77 -15.11 -15.30
N GLN A 96 8.35 -15.15 -14.03
CA GLN A 96 9.22 -14.84 -12.91
C GLN A 96 10.18 -16.02 -12.77
N THR A 97 11.30 -15.86 -13.47
CA THR A 97 12.37 -16.83 -13.60
C THR A 97 13.21 -16.73 -12.33
N GLY A 98 12.86 -17.52 -11.32
CA GLY A 98 13.81 -18.11 -10.37
C GLY A 98 14.79 -17.19 -9.62
N ALA A 99 14.43 -15.96 -9.27
CA ALA A 99 15.25 -15.17 -8.34
C ALA A 99 14.73 -15.29 -6.91
N ASP A 100 15.65 -15.56 -5.99
CA ASP A 100 15.51 -15.46 -4.53
C ASP A 100 15.28 -13.98 -4.18
N TYR A 101 14.03 -13.55 -4.26
CA TYR A 101 13.69 -12.17 -3.95
C TYR A 101 13.52 -12.06 -2.43
N GLY A 102 14.32 -11.17 -1.83
CA GLY A 102 14.26 -10.81 -0.41
C GLY A 102 13.49 -9.51 -0.16
N ALA A 103 13.60 -9.00 1.07
CA ALA A 103 12.98 -7.74 1.49
C ALA A 103 13.35 -6.59 0.53
N GLY A 104 12.35 -5.82 0.09
CA GLY A 104 12.53 -4.67 -0.82
C GLY A 104 12.27 -4.96 -2.30
N SER A 105 12.07 -6.21 -2.70
CA SER A 105 11.64 -6.55 -4.06
C SER A 105 10.16 -6.22 -4.28
N SER A 106 9.77 -5.99 -5.55
CA SER A 106 8.37 -5.85 -5.94
C SER A 106 7.75 -7.23 -6.16
N TYR A 107 6.62 -7.49 -5.49
CA TYR A 107 5.90 -8.76 -5.60
C TYR A 107 4.47 -8.53 -6.05
N LYS A 108 3.94 -9.49 -6.82
CA LYS A 108 2.50 -9.52 -7.13
C LYS A 108 1.71 -9.54 -5.84
N THR A 109 0.70 -8.68 -5.75
CA THR A 109 -0.18 -8.61 -4.57
C THR A 109 -1.35 -9.56 -4.76
N ILE A 110 -1.65 -10.35 -3.72
CA ILE A 110 -2.88 -11.13 -3.61
C ILE A 110 -3.72 -10.56 -2.46
N THR A 111 -5.04 -10.63 -2.58
CA THR A 111 -5.98 -10.07 -1.60
C THR A 111 -6.87 -11.16 -1.00
N THR A 112 -7.55 -10.84 0.09
CA THR A 112 -8.57 -11.73 0.66
C THR A 112 -9.63 -12.08 -0.39
N ASP A 113 -10.12 -13.31 -0.35
CA ASP A 113 -11.13 -13.89 -1.25
C ASP A 113 -10.69 -13.92 -2.73
N ALA A 114 -9.40 -13.71 -3.00
CA ALA A 114 -8.81 -13.86 -4.32
C ALA A 114 -8.20 -15.25 -4.52
N SER A 115 -8.02 -15.60 -5.79
CA SER A 115 -7.25 -16.76 -6.22
C SER A 115 -6.30 -16.39 -7.35
N GLU A 116 -5.18 -17.09 -7.45
CA GLU A 116 -4.17 -16.87 -8.47
C GLU A 116 -3.67 -18.19 -9.05
N THR A 117 -3.60 -18.29 -10.38
CA THR A 117 -2.95 -19.42 -11.04
C THR A 117 -1.44 -19.21 -11.01
N VAL A 118 -0.70 -20.13 -10.42
CA VAL A 118 0.75 -20.05 -10.22
C VAL A 118 1.40 -21.20 -10.97
N TYR A 119 2.37 -20.91 -11.83
CA TYR A 119 3.28 -21.92 -12.35
C TYR A 119 4.40 -22.12 -11.33
N VAL A 120 4.45 -23.30 -10.73
CA VAL A 120 5.37 -23.66 -9.66
C VAL A 120 6.46 -24.60 -10.16
N ASN A 121 7.63 -24.49 -9.58
CA ASN A 121 8.77 -25.42 -9.71
C ASN A 121 9.46 -25.53 -8.34
N ASN A 122 10.72 -25.99 -8.27
CA ASN A 122 11.44 -26.11 -7.01
C ASN A 122 11.98 -24.78 -6.43
N VAL A 123 11.51 -23.64 -6.95
CA VAL A 123 11.80 -22.28 -6.45
C VAL A 123 10.49 -21.63 -6.00
N TYR A 124 10.57 -20.83 -4.92
CA TYR A 124 9.41 -20.13 -4.38
C TYR A 124 8.98 -18.97 -5.29
N GLN A 125 7.71 -18.98 -5.65
CA GLN A 125 6.98 -17.86 -6.23
C GLN A 125 6.30 -17.10 -5.10
N TYR A 126 6.69 -15.84 -4.91
CA TYR A 126 6.27 -15.03 -3.77
C TYR A 126 5.15 -14.05 -4.14
N PHE A 127 4.16 -13.95 -3.25
CA PHE A 127 3.08 -12.97 -3.32
C PHE A 127 3.05 -12.11 -2.07
N LYS A 128 2.86 -10.81 -2.25
CA LYS A 128 2.62 -9.87 -1.15
C LYS A 128 1.17 -9.95 -0.70
N PHE A 129 0.95 -9.98 0.60
CA PHE A 129 -0.37 -9.92 1.21
C PHE A 129 -0.40 -8.86 2.31
N VAL A 130 -1.44 -8.01 2.31
CA VAL A 130 -1.68 -7.01 3.36
C VAL A 130 -3.13 -7.15 3.82
N PRO A 131 -3.39 -7.75 5.00
CA PRO A 131 -4.75 -7.90 5.51
C PRO A 131 -5.41 -6.54 5.72
N GLN A 132 -6.66 -6.39 5.30
CA GLN A 132 -7.44 -5.16 5.55
C GLN A 132 -8.07 -5.14 6.95
N THR A 133 -8.17 -6.31 7.59
CA THR A 133 -8.67 -6.47 8.96
C THR A 133 -7.83 -7.52 9.66
N SER A 134 -7.67 -7.41 10.98
CA SER A 134 -6.99 -8.46 11.73
C SER A 134 -7.87 -9.70 11.82
N GLY A 135 -7.25 -10.88 11.86
CA GLY A 135 -7.97 -12.15 11.96
C GLY A 135 -7.17 -13.32 11.42
N THR A 136 -7.77 -14.50 11.43
CA THR A 136 -7.14 -15.71 10.89
C THR A 136 -7.37 -15.79 9.38
N TYR A 137 -6.28 -15.98 8.64
CA TYR A 137 -6.27 -16.15 7.20
C TYR A 137 -5.75 -17.53 6.85
N SER A 138 -6.36 -18.16 5.85
CA SER A 138 -5.89 -19.41 5.27
C SER A 138 -5.37 -19.18 3.86
N PHE A 139 -4.13 -19.60 3.64
CA PHE A 139 -3.47 -19.68 2.34
C PHE A 139 -3.37 -21.15 1.97
N TYR A 140 -3.86 -21.55 0.82
CA TYR A 140 -3.78 -22.95 0.39
C TYR A 140 -3.79 -23.05 -1.13
N THR A 141 -3.27 -24.16 -1.63
CA THR A 141 -3.27 -24.47 -3.06
C THR A 141 -4.25 -25.59 -3.38
N VAL A 142 -4.73 -25.58 -4.62
CA VAL A 142 -5.43 -26.70 -5.23
C VAL A 142 -4.67 -27.07 -6.49
N SER A 143 -4.23 -28.33 -6.59
CA SER A 143 -3.56 -28.88 -7.76
C SER A 143 -3.64 -30.40 -7.77
N GLY A 144 -3.21 -31.02 -8.88
CA GLY A 144 -2.97 -32.47 -8.94
C GLY A 144 -1.56 -32.88 -8.50
N GLY A 145 -0.74 -31.95 -8.02
CA GLY A 145 0.63 -32.19 -7.58
C GLY A 145 0.83 -31.83 -6.11
N ASP A 146 2.10 -31.84 -5.69
CA ASP A 146 2.53 -31.61 -4.31
C ASP A 146 3.18 -30.22 -4.19
N THR A 147 2.66 -29.38 -3.29
CA THR A 147 3.07 -27.98 -3.16
C THR A 147 3.48 -27.64 -1.74
N CYS A 148 4.54 -26.85 -1.60
CA CYS A 148 4.99 -26.36 -0.31
C CYS A 148 4.72 -24.86 -0.18
N GLY A 149 4.20 -24.45 0.97
CA GLY A 149 3.94 -23.08 1.35
C GLY A 149 4.87 -22.60 2.47
N GLN A 150 5.25 -21.33 2.39
CA GLN A 150 5.93 -20.62 3.48
C GLN A 150 5.36 -19.22 3.64
N LEU A 151 4.97 -18.86 4.85
CA LEU A 151 4.51 -17.53 5.18
C LEU A 151 5.63 -16.77 5.90
N TYR A 152 5.86 -15.54 5.49
CA TYR A 152 6.92 -14.68 5.97
C TYR A 152 6.37 -13.37 6.51
N ASP A 153 7.13 -12.75 7.42
CA ASP A 153 6.89 -11.36 7.83
C ASP A 153 7.44 -10.35 6.79
N SER A 154 7.31 -9.06 7.10
CA SER A 154 7.77 -7.97 6.23
C SER A 154 9.28 -7.96 5.98
N SER A 155 10.06 -8.60 6.85
CA SER A 155 11.53 -8.70 6.76
C SER A 155 11.98 -10.01 6.10
N PHE A 156 11.06 -10.76 5.51
CA PHE A 156 11.32 -12.09 4.94
C PHE A 156 11.82 -13.13 5.96
N VAL A 157 11.42 -12.99 7.23
CA VAL A 157 11.62 -14.04 8.23
C VAL A 157 10.44 -15.01 8.16
N VAL A 158 10.74 -16.32 8.07
CA VAL A 158 9.72 -17.37 8.04
C VAL A 158 8.93 -17.37 9.35
N LEU A 159 7.62 -17.19 9.23
CA LEU A 159 6.66 -17.29 10.33
C LEU A 159 6.12 -18.70 10.51
N THR A 160 5.89 -19.42 9.41
CA THR A 160 5.42 -20.81 9.38
C THR A 160 5.58 -21.40 7.98
N SER A 161 5.58 -22.73 7.89
CA SER A 161 5.60 -23.50 6.65
C SER A 161 4.66 -24.68 6.73
N ASP A 162 4.20 -25.15 5.58
CA ASP A 162 3.35 -26.34 5.46
C ASP A 162 3.55 -26.92 4.05
N ASP A 163 3.47 -28.24 3.89
CA ASP A 163 3.61 -28.92 2.61
C ASP A 163 2.51 -29.95 2.29
N ASP A 164 1.73 -30.43 3.26
CA ASP A 164 0.78 -31.52 3.00
C ASP A 164 -0.57 -31.45 3.73
N SER A 165 -0.85 -30.39 4.50
CA SER A 165 -2.08 -30.35 5.32
C SER A 165 -3.34 -29.95 4.55
N GLY A 166 -3.22 -29.57 3.28
CA GLY A 166 -4.31 -29.32 2.36
C GLY A 166 -4.75 -30.56 1.58
N ASN A 167 -5.67 -30.37 0.63
CA ASN A 167 -6.21 -31.48 -0.15
C ASN A 167 -5.18 -32.00 -1.16
N GLY A 168 -4.96 -33.32 -1.22
CA GLY A 168 -4.13 -33.94 -2.24
C GLY A 168 -2.66 -33.54 -2.18
N ASN A 169 -2.07 -33.48 -0.96
CA ASN A 169 -0.69 -33.07 -0.68
C ASN A 169 -0.38 -31.63 -1.10
N ASN A 170 -1.40 -30.77 -1.15
CA ASN A 170 -1.19 -29.34 -1.28
C ASN A 170 -0.99 -28.73 0.10
N PHE A 171 -0.19 -27.67 0.23
CA PHE A 171 -0.07 -26.99 1.52
C PHE A 171 -1.37 -26.30 1.94
N LYS A 172 -1.54 -26.13 3.25
CA LYS A 172 -2.52 -25.20 3.83
C LYS A 172 -1.98 -24.53 5.08
N ILE A 173 -1.79 -23.21 5.02
CA ILE A 173 -1.33 -22.41 6.15
C ILE A 173 -2.50 -21.57 6.69
N SER A 174 -2.87 -21.77 7.95
CA SER A 174 -3.83 -20.92 8.66
C SER A 174 -3.14 -20.14 9.78
N ARG A 175 -3.19 -18.81 9.76
CA ARG A 175 -2.51 -17.95 10.76
C ARG A 175 -3.27 -16.66 11.05
N TYR A 176 -3.23 -16.21 12.30
CA TYR A 176 -3.67 -14.87 12.67
C TYR A 176 -2.71 -13.80 12.12
N LEU A 177 -3.24 -12.85 11.37
CA LEU A 177 -2.51 -11.73 10.79
C LEU A 177 -3.10 -10.41 11.24
N THR A 178 -2.23 -9.43 11.45
CA THR A 178 -2.59 -8.07 11.86
C THR A 178 -2.89 -7.20 10.65
N SER A 179 -3.99 -6.43 10.71
CA SER A 179 -4.37 -5.48 9.67
C SER A 179 -3.24 -4.50 9.34
N GLY A 180 -3.07 -4.19 8.05
CA GLY A 180 -2.10 -3.22 7.54
C GLY A 180 -0.64 -3.68 7.58
N VAL A 181 -0.33 -4.83 8.18
CA VAL A 181 1.02 -5.40 8.19
C VAL A 181 1.27 -6.17 6.90
N THR A 182 2.46 -6.01 6.32
CA THR A 182 2.88 -6.75 5.12
C THR A 182 3.37 -8.14 5.49
N TYR A 183 2.86 -9.14 4.76
CA TYR A 183 3.32 -10.52 4.79
C TYR A 183 3.63 -10.99 3.36
N TYR A 184 4.40 -12.06 3.25
CA TYR A 184 4.67 -12.71 1.97
C TYR A 184 4.34 -14.19 2.04
N ILE A 185 3.60 -14.70 1.05
CA ILE A 185 3.33 -16.12 0.87
C ILE A 185 4.20 -16.63 -0.29
N GLY A 186 5.12 -17.54 0.02
CA GLY A 186 5.92 -18.27 -0.94
C GLY A 186 5.23 -19.59 -1.29
N VAL A 187 5.13 -19.88 -2.59
CA VAL A 187 4.55 -21.12 -3.11
C VAL A 187 5.55 -21.79 -4.06
N ARG A 188 5.85 -23.07 -3.85
CA ARG A 188 6.68 -23.88 -4.76
C ARG A 188 6.11 -25.28 -4.91
N SER A 189 6.61 -26.05 -5.86
CA SER A 189 6.37 -27.49 -5.90
C SER A 189 7.42 -28.24 -5.08
N TYR A 190 7.04 -29.41 -4.58
CA TYR A 190 7.97 -30.30 -3.88
C TYR A 190 8.97 -30.97 -4.84
N GLY A 191 8.56 -31.25 -6.08
CA GLY A 191 9.37 -32.01 -7.05
C GLY A 191 9.31 -31.50 -8.49
N SER A 192 8.20 -31.78 -9.19
CA SER A 192 8.03 -31.43 -10.61
C SER A 192 7.36 -30.07 -10.80
N SER A 193 7.56 -29.44 -11.95
CA SER A 193 6.90 -28.18 -12.27
C SER A 193 5.48 -28.41 -12.80
N PHE A 194 4.52 -27.61 -12.36
CA PHE A 194 3.12 -27.67 -12.81
C PHE A 194 2.40 -26.36 -12.47
N SER A 195 1.14 -26.23 -12.89
CA SER A 195 0.28 -25.11 -12.48
C SER A 195 -0.61 -25.50 -11.30
N CYS A 196 -0.69 -24.65 -10.29
CA CYS A 196 -1.63 -24.75 -9.18
C CYS A 196 -2.45 -23.46 -9.06
N THR A 197 -3.54 -23.50 -8.29
CA THR A 197 -4.27 -22.29 -7.91
C THR A 197 -4.06 -22.01 -6.43
N LEU A 198 -3.47 -20.85 -6.10
CA LEU A 198 -3.36 -20.31 -4.75
C LEU A 198 -4.67 -19.60 -4.38
N TYR A 199 -5.21 -19.90 -3.20
CA TYR A 199 -6.38 -19.24 -2.62
C TYR A 199 -6.03 -18.54 -1.31
N VAL A 200 -6.68 -17.40 -1.05
CA VAL A 200 -6.60 -16.69 0.22
C VAL A 200 -7.99 -16.43 0.74
N ILE A 201 -8.32 -16.95 1.92
CA ILE A 201 -9.61 -16.73 2.58
C ILE A 201 -9.41 -16.25 4.01
N LYS A 202 -10.34 -15.44 4.51
CA LYS A 202 -10.46 -15.20 5.94
C LYS A 202 -11.33 -16.30 6.55
N VAL A 203 -10.89 -16.89 7.65
CA VAL A 203 -11.60 -17.96 8.39
C VAL A 203 -12.14 -17.47 9.72
#